data_AF-A0A1I4ZHR8-F1
#
_entry.id   AF-A0A1I4ZHR8-F1
#
_cell.length_a   1.000
_cell.length_b   1.000
_cell.length_c   1.000
_cell.angle_alpha   90.00
_cell.angle_beta   90.00
_cell.angle_gamma   90.00
#
_symmetry.space_group_name_H-M   'P 1'
#
loop_
_entity.id
_entity.type
_entity.pdbx_description
1 polymer ?
#
loop_
_entity_poly.entity_id
_entity_poly.type
_entity_poly.pdbx_seq_one_letter_code
_entity_poly.pdbx_strand_id
1 'polypeptide(L)'
;MTPQELENLACLRRARDSIDRNFAEPLDVPSMARVALMSPAHFSRRFRSVYGETPYGYLMTRRIERAMAMLRDGASVTDACMAVGCTSLGSFSSRFTEIVGESPRAYRGREHHAVNAMPACVAKAQTRPVRNASSGTRDSSRIGEVRDAVAA
;
A
#
# COMPACT_ATOMS: atom_id res chain seq x y z
N MET A 1 21.26 -16.22 -14.75
CA MET A 1 20.26 -16.34 -13.67
C MET A 1 20.39 -17.72 -13.08
N THR A 2 20.74 -17.82 -11.80
CA THR A 2 20.99 -19.11 -11.12
C THR A 2 19.67 -19.76 -10.66
N PRO A 3 19.62 -21.08 -10.42
CA PRO A 3 18.43 -21.73 -9.84
C PRO A 3 17.98 -21.08 -8.52
N GLN A 4 18.94 -20.71 -7.67
CA GLN A 4 18.66 -20.03 -6.40
C GLN A 4 18.01 -18.64 -6.60
N GLU A 5 18.41 -17.90 -7.64
CA GLU A 5 17.80 -16.61 -7.98
C GLU A 5 16.36 -16.77 -8.45
N LEU A 6 16.07 -17.81 -9.24
CA LEU A 6 14.71 -18.12 -9.71
C LEU A 6 13.78 -18.46 -8.54
N GLU A 7 14.24 -19.29 -7.59
CA GLU A 7 13.48 -19.62 -6.39
C GLU A 7 13.18 -18.37 -5.54
N ASN A 8 14.19 -17.51 -5.35
CA ASN A 8 14.02 -16.26 -4.62
C ASN A 8 12.96 -15.36 -5.28
N LEU A 9 12.98 -15.24 -6.61
CA LEU A 9 11.98 -14.48 -7.36
C LEU A 9 10.58 -15.09 -7.22
N ALA A 10 10.45 -16.41 -7.25
CA ALA A 10 9.18 -17.09 -7.03
C ALA A 10 8.60 -16.81 -5.64
N CYS A 11 9.44 -16.85 -4.60
CA CYS A 11 9.04 -16.51 -3.23
C CYS A 11 8.62 -15.04 -3.08
N LEU A 12 9.37 -14.11 -3.67
CA LEU A 12 9.02 -12.68 -3.66
C LEU A 12 7.72 -12.39 -4.42
N ARG A 13 7.47 -13.09 -5.54
CA ARG A 13 6.21 -13.01 -6.28
C ARG A 13 5.05 -13.51 -5.43
N ARG A 14 5.20 -14.64 -4.73
CA ARG A 14 4.17 -15.16 -3.83
C ARG A 14 3.80 -14.16 -2.74
N ALA A 15 4.78 -13.50 -2.13
CA ALA A 15 4.53 -12.46 -1.14
C ALA A 15 3.81 -11.25 -1.74
N ARG A 16 4.25 -10.76 -2.92
CA ARG A 16 3.55 -9.66 -3.62
C ARG A 16 2.10 -10.02 -3.94
N ASP A 17 1.85 -11.21 -4.45
CA ASP A 17 0.51 -11.69 -4.80
C ASP A 17 -0.36 -11.83 -3.54
N SER A 18 0.24 -12.19 -2.40
CA SER A 18 -0.45 -12.18 -1.10
C SER A 18 -0.83 -10.76 -0.66
N ILE A 19 0.07 -9.79 -0.79
CA ILE A 19 -0.22 -8.38 -0.47
C ILE A 19 -1.35 -7.86 -1.36
N ASP A 20 -1.32 -8.18 -2.66
CA ASP A 20 -2.32 -7.76 -3.62
C ASP A 20 -3.73 -8.29 -3.33
N ARG A 21 -3.83 -9.51 -2.78
CA ARG A 21 -5.10 -10.12 -2.38
C ARG A 21 -5.60 -9.61 -1.04
N ASN A 22 -4.69 -9.40 -0.09
CA ASN A 22 -5.01 -9.17 1.32
C ASN A 22 -4.71 -7.73 1.77
N PHE A 23 -4.64 -6.76 0.86
CA PHE A 23 -4.19 -5.40 1.18
C PHE A 23 -5.00 -4.72 2.30
N ALA A 24 -6.26 -5.11 2.50
CA ALA A 24 -7.14 -4.55 3.53
C ALA A 24 -6.90 -5.17 4.93
N GLU A 25 -6.21 -6.30 5.02
CA GLU A 25 -5.87 -6.94 6.29
C GLU A 25 -4.76 -6.15 7.02
N PRO A 26 -4.62 -6.30 8.36
CA PRO A 26 -3.53 -5.72 9.13
C PRO A 26 -2.20 -6.43 8.83
N LEU A 27 -1.65 -6.20 7.64
CA LEU A 27 -0.41 -6.81 7.19
C LEU A 27 0.81 -6.03 7.69
N ASP A 28 1.72 -6.74 8.35
CA ASP A 28 3.04 -6.25 8.75
C ASP A 28 4.17 -6.91 7.94
N VAL A 29 5.35 -6.30 7.95
CA VAL A 29 6.52 -6.79 7.21
C VAL A 29 6.90 -8.23 7.62
N PRO A 30 6.88 -8.61 8.92
CA PRO A 30 7.09 -10.00 9.33
C PRO A 30 6.11 -10.98 8.67
N SER A 31 4.82 -10.67 8.60
CA SER A 31 3.83 -11.56 7.97
C SER A 31 4.06 -11.70 6.47
N MET A 32 4.41 -10.62 5.77
CA MET A 32 4.77 -10.69 4.35
C MET A 32 6.04 -11.53 4.12
N ALA A 33 7.04 -11.40 5.00
CA ALA A 33 8.29 -12.14 4.92
C ALA A 33 8.10 -13.65 5.12
N ARG A 34 7.18 -14.05 6.02
CA ARG A 34 6.81 -15.46 6.22
C ARG A 34 6.27 -16.08 4.94
N VAL A 35 5.43 -15.38 4.17
CA VAL A 35 4.93 -15.86 2.87
C VAL A 35 6.06 -16.07 1.85
N ALA A 36 7.11 -15.23 1.92
CA ALA A 36 8.30 -15.36 1.09
C ALA A 36 9.31 -16.40 1.60
N LEU A 37 9.07 -17.05 2.75
CA LEU A 37 10.03 -17.95 3.41
C LEU A 37 11.38 -17.27 3.69
N MET A 38 11.36 -16.01 4.10
CA MET A 38 12.55 -15.20 4.35
C MET A 38 12.49 -14.53 5.73
N SER A 39 13.66 -14.21 6.29
CA SER A 39 13.72 -13.30 7.43
C SER A 39 13.26 -11.89 7.01
N PRO A 40 12.66 -11.08 7.92
CA PRO A 40 12.11 -9.77 7.57
C PRO A 40 13.14 -8.81 6.94
N ALA A 41 14.37 -8.81 7.46
CA ALA A 41 15.43 -7.96 6.94
C ALA A 41 15.87 -8.38 5.53
N HIS A 42 16.02 -9.69 5.28
CA HIS A 42 16.36 -10.20 3.95
C HIS A 42 15.23 -9.92 2.95
N PHE A 43 13.99 -10.22 3.35
CA PHE A 43 12.80 -9.95 2.55
C PHE A 43 12.72 -8.49 2.11
N SER A 44 12.81 -7.53 3.04
CA SER A 44 12.72 -6.10 2.71
C SER A 44 13.79 -5.65 1.72
N ARG A 45 15.04 -6.13 1.87
CA ARG A 45 16.12 -5.81 0.91
C ARG A 45 15.86 -6.41 -0.47
N ARG A 46 15.50 -7.69 -0.53
CA ARG A 46 15.25 -8.38 -1.80
C ARG A 46 14.01 -7.86 -2.52
N PHE A 47 12.93 -7.59 -1.77
CA PHE A 47 11.70 -7.02 -2.31
C PHE A 47 11.97 -5.65 -2.94
N ARG A 48 12.68 -4.76 -2.24
CA ARG A 48 13.08 -3.45 -2.80
C ARG A 48 13.98 -3.59 -4.01
N SER A 49 14.96 -4.49 -3.97
CA SER A 49 15.85 -4.73 -5.12
C SER A 49 15.10 -5.21 -6.36
N VAL A 50 14.01 -5.96 -6.20
CA VAL A 50 13.25 -6.55 -7.32
C VAL A 50 12.11 -5.64 -7.79
N TYR A 51 11.42 -4.95 -6.87
CA TYR A 51 10.22 -4.16 -7.17
C TYR A 51 10.40 -2.64 -7.06
N GLY A 52 11.59 -2.16 -6.66
CA GLY A 52 11.91 -0.74 -6.59
C GLY A 52 11.39 0.00 -5.35
N GLU A 53 10.57 -0.64 -4.51
CA GLU A 53 10.03 -0.04 -3.29
C GLU A 53 10.02 -1.00 -2.10
N THR A 54 9.84 -0.50 -0.87
CA THR A 54 9.75 -1.36 0.32
C THR A 54 8.43 -2.13 0.34
N PRO A 55 8.34 -3.28 1.05
CA PRO A 55 7.08 -4.02 1.19
C PRO A 55 5.93 -3.17 1.75
N TYR A 56 6.20 -2.39 2.80
CA TYR A 56 5.21 -1.45 3.35
C TYR A 56 4.84 -0.35 2.35
N GLY A 57 5.82 0.14 1.58
CA GLY A 57 5.58 1.10 0.51
C GLY A 57 4.60 0.57 -0.53
N TYR A 58 4.86 -0.65 -1.00
CA TYR A 58 4.04 -1.34 -1.98
C TYR A 58 2.62 -1.57 -1.47
N LEU A 59 2.47 -2.11 -0.25
CA LEU A 59 1.17 -2.31 0.40
C LEU A 59 0.38 -0.99 0.42
N MET A 60 1.03 0.09 0.82
CA MET A 60 0.37 1.38 0.92
C MET A 60 -0.03 1.94 -0.45
N THR A 61 0.79 1.76 -1.48
CA THR A 61 0.43 2.10 -2.87
C THR A 61 -0.84 1.35 -3.28
N ARG A 62 -0.92 0.04 -3.00
CA ARG A 62 -2.12 -0.77 -3.29
C ARG A 62 -3.36 -0.31 -2.52
N ARG A 63 -3.21 0.10 -1.26
CA ARG A 63 -4.30 0.68 -0.47
C ARG A 63 -4.79 2.00 -1.06
N ILE A 64 -3.87 2.88 -1.46
CA ILE A 64 -4.23 4.16 -2.09
C ILE A 64 -4.91 3.95 -3.45
N GLU A 65 -4.42 3.02 -4.28
CA GLU A 65 -5.08 2.64 -5.54
C GLU A 65 -6.54 2.23 -5.31
N ARG A 66 -6.80 1.40 -4.29
CA ARG A 66 -8.17 0.98 -3.96
C ARG A 66 -9.00 2.15 -3.42
N ALA A 67 -8.43 2.99 -2.56
CA ALA A 67 -9.11 4.16 -2.03
C ALA A 67 -9.49 5.15 -3.14
N MET A 68 -8.62 5.38 -4.12
CA MET A 68 -8.93 6.21 -5.28
C MET A 68 -10.16 5.71 -6.03
N ALA A 69 -10.29 4.41 -6.24
CA ALA A 69 -11.50 3.84 -6.86
C ALA A 69 -12.75 4.13 -6.02
N MET A 70 -12.69 3.88 -4.70
CA MET A 70 -13.82 4.14 -3.80
C MET A 70 -14.23 5.62 -3.76
N LEU A 71 -13.27 6.55 -3.77
CA LEU A 71 -13.54 7.98 -3.79
C LEU A 71 -14.20 8.41 -5.10
N ARG A 72 -13.80 7.82 -6.24
CA ARG A 72 -14.45 8.04 -7.54
C ARG A 72 -15.90 7.55 -7.56
N ASP A 73 -16.16 6.46 -6.84
CA ASP A 73 -17.49 5.88 -6.67
C ASP A 73 -18.32 6.60 -5.59
N GLY A 74 -17.79 7.67 -4.99
CA GLY A 74 -18.52 8.56 -4.09
C GLY A 74 -18.36 8.29 -2.59
N ALA A 75 -17.57 7.28 -2.20
CA ALA A 75 -17.30 6.99 -0.78
C ALA A 75 -16.72 8.20 -0.03
N SER A 76 -16.96 8.29 1.27
CA SER A 76 -16.31 9.32 2.08
C SER A 76 -14.81 9.01 2.26
N VAL A 77 -14.03 10.03 2.62
CA VAL A 77 -12.59 9.86 2.92
C VAL A 77 -12.38 8.87 4.08
N THR A 78 -13.26 8.91 5.08
CA THR A 78 -13.23 8.01 6.23
C THR A 78 -13.55 6.58 5.84
N ASP A 79 -14.60 6.36 5.05
CA ASP A 79 -14.98 5.00 4.62
C ASP A 79 -13.88 4.39 3.77
N ALA A 80 -13.31 5.16 2.84
CA ALA A 80 -12.19 4.72 2.02
C ALA A 80 -10.96 4.36 2.88
N CYS A 81 -10.61 5.18 3.88
CA CYS A 81 -9.50 4.91 4.78
C CYS A 81 -9.68 3.60 5.56
N MET A 82 -10.86 3.40 6.16
CA MET A 82 -11.13 2.20 6.96
C MET A 82 -11.22 0.94 6.09
N ALA A 83 -11.87 1.03 4.93
CA ALA A 83 -12.05 -0.11 4.02
C ALA A 83 -10.74 -0.64 3.42
N VAL A 84 -9.72 0.22 3.26
CA VAL A 84 -8.39 -0.21 2.79
C VAL A 84 -7.47 -0.68 3.92
N GLY A 85 -7.95 -0.75 5.15
CA GLY A 85 -7.20 -1.26 6.30
C GLY A 85 -6.23 -0.25 6.91
N CYS A 86 -6.41 1.05 6.67
CA CYS A 86 -5.65 2.09 7.36
C CYS A 86 -6.30 2.43 8.71
N THR A 87 -5.48 2.56 9.75
CA THR A 87 -5.94 2.80 11.13
C THR A 87 -5.94 4.27 11.54
N SER A 88 -5.39 5.15 10.69
CA SER A 88 -5.28 6.58 10.97
C SER A 88 -5.61 7.39 9.72
N LEU A 89 -6.64 8.24 9.84
CA LEU A 89 -7.07 9.20 8.82
C LEU A 89 -5.96 10.18 8.44
N GLY A 90 -5.18 10.65 9.43
CA GLY A 90 -4.08 11.60 9.21
C GLY A 90 -2.95 10.96 8.40
N SER A 91 -2.51 9.77 8.82
CA SER A 91 -1.45 9.03 8.12
C SER A 91 -1.90 8.63 6.70
N PHE A 92 -3.15 8.19 6.55
CA PHE A 92 -3.75 7.92 5.25
C PHE A 92 -3.75 9.16 4.35
N SER A 93 -4.22 10.31 4.85
CA SER A 93 -4.33 11.54 4.04
C SER A 93 -2.97 12.07 3.60
N SER A 94 -1.97 12.08 4.50
CA SER A 94 -0.59 12.46 4.15
C SER A 94 -0.03 11.53 3.07
N ARG A 95 -0.25 10.22 3.23
CA ARG A 95 0.30 9.24 2.30
C ARG A 95 -0.42 9.20 0.96
N PHE A 96 -1.73 9.40 0.96
CA PHE A 96 -2.51 9.62 -0.25
C PHE A 96 -1.96 10.82 -1.01
N THR A 97 -1.75 11.96 -0.33
CA THR A 97 -1.24 13.18 -0.96
C THR A 97 0.17 13.00 -1.51
N GLU A 98 1.06 12.31 -0.79
CA GLU A 98 2.42 11.99 -1.27
C GLU A 98 2.39 11.14 -2.56
N ILE A 99 1.44 10.22 -2.66
CA ILE A 99 1.36 9.24 -3.77
C ILE A 99 0.59 9.81 -4.97
N VAL A 100 -0.49 10.55 -4.72
CA VAL A 100 -1.44 11.02 -5.75
C VAL A 100 -1.15 12.46 -6.18
N GLY A 101 -0.47 13.24 -5.34
CA GLY A 101 -0.16 14.66 -5.58
C GLY A 101 -1.24 15.64 -5.13
N GLU A 102 -2.41 15.15 -4.70
CA GLU A 102 -3.52 15.96 -4.17
C GLU A 102 -4.16 15.27 -2.96
N SER A 103 -4.88 16.04 -2.12
CA SER A 103 -5.54 15.48 -0.94
C SER A 103 -6.71 14.55 -1.30
N PRO A 104 -7.09 13.58 -0.44
CA PRO A 104 -8.25 12.71 -0.68
C PRO A 104 -9.55 13.47 -0.93
N ARG A 105 -9.74 14.61 -0.24
CA ARG A 105 -10.94 15.45 -0.40
C ARG A 105 -10.96 16.16 -1.75
N ALA A 106 -9.83 16.71 -2.18
CA ALA A 106 -9.69 17.33 -3.50
C ALA A 106 -9.90 16.29 -4.61
N TYR A 107 -9.24 15.14 -4.49
CA TYR A 107 -9.40 14.01 -5.41
C TYR A 107 -10.87 13.55 -5.50
N ARG A 108 -11.59 13.45 -4.38
CA ARG A 108 -13.02 13.10 -4.40
C ARG A 108 -13.88 14.16 -5.08
N GLY A 109 -13.55 15.44 -4.91
CA GLY A 109 -14.36 16.56 -5.41
C GLY A 109 -14.19 16.86 -6.90
N ARG A 110 -13.14 16.35 -7.55
CA ARG A 110 -12.91 16.57 -8.99
C ARG A 110 -13.70 15.60 -9.86
N GLU A 111 -13.81 15.95 -11.14
CA GLU A 111 -14.45 15.11 -12.13
C GLU A 111 -13.56 13.91 -12.52
N HIS A 112 -14.20 12.74 -12.71
CA HIS A 112 -13.53 11.47 -13.06
C HIS A 112 -14.16 10.75 -14.25
N HIS A 113 -14.96 11.44 -15.08
CA HIS A 113 -15.73 10.81 -16.17
C HIS A 113 -14.84 9.93 -17.07
N ALA A 114 -13.64 10.42 -17.42
CA ALA A 114 -12.74 9.69 -18.31
C ALA A 114 -12.27 8.37 -17.70
N VAL A 115 -11.96 8.35 -16.41
CA VAL A 115 -11.52 7.12 -15.72
C VAL A 115 -12.71 6.20 -15.47
N ASN A 116 -13.88 6.74 -15.16
CA ASN A 116 -15.09 5.97 -14.89
C ASN A 116 -15.67 5.34 -16.17
N ALA A 117 -15.42 5.93 -17.34
CA ALA A 117 -15.76 5.38 -18.64
C ALA A 117 -14.83 4.23 -19.08
N MET A 118 -13.65 4.08 -18.47
CA MET A 118 -12.72 3.00 -18.79
C MET A 118 -13.18 1.67 -18.16
N PRO A 119 -12.98 0.53 -18.85
CA PRO A 119 -13.05 -0.77 -18.20
C PRO A 119 -12.12 -0.83 -16.99
N ALA A 120 -12.51 -1.55 -15.93
CA ALA A 120 -11.78 -1.57 -14.66
C ALA A 120 -10.29 -1.97 -14.80
N CYS A 121 -9.96 -2.87 -15.73
CA CYS A 121 -8.57 -3.26 -16.01
C CYS A 121 -7.75 -2.10 -16.61
N VAL A 122 -8.34 -1.31 -17.50
CA VAL A 122 -7.72 -0.15 -18.14
C VAL A 122 -7.56 0.99 -17.13
N ALA A 123 -8.62 1.30 -16.38
CA ALA A 123 -8.56 2.30 -15.32
C ALA A 123 -7.43 1.97 -14.33
N LYS A 124 -7.36 0.71 -13.87
CA LYS A 124 -6.29 0.28 -12.95
C LYS A 124 -4.89 0.43 -13.55
N ALA A 125 -4.71 0.12 -14.83
CA ALA A 125 -3.41 0.24 -15.48
C ALA A 125 -2.99 1.72 -15.65
N GLN A 126 -3.94 2.59 -16.01
CA GLN A 126 -3.67 4.00 -16.33
C GLN A 126 -3.62 4.92 -15.11
N THR A 127 -4.38 4.62 -14.06
CA THR A 127 -4.43 5.47 -12.85
C THR A 127 -3.55 4.97 -11.73
N ARG A 128 -2.69 3.98 -11.99
CA ARG A 128 -1.78 3.46 -10.99
C ARG A 128 -0.79 4.57 -10.60
N PRO A 129 -0.77 5.02 -9.34
CA PRO A 129 0.20 6.02 -8.92
C PRO A 129 1.61 5.45 -9.05
N VAL A 130 2.45 6.14 -9.81
CA VAL A 130 3.87 5.82 -9.92
C VAL A 130 4.59 6.51 -8.76
N ARG A 131 5.16 5.72 -7.85
CA ARG A 131 6.08 6.28 -6.86
C ARG A 131 7.34 6.76 -7.56
N ASN A 132 7.59 8.06 -7.51
CA ASN A 132 8.94 8.58 -7.74
C ASN A 132 9.83 8.07 -6.60
N ALA A 133 10.78 7.19 -6.90
CA ALA A 133 11.63 6.50 -5.93
C ALA A 133 12.51 7.44 -5.06
N SER A 134 12.41 8.76 -5.25
CA SER A 134 13.21 9.80 -4.57
C SER A 134 12.62 10.35 -3.27
N SER A 135 11.37 10.03 -2.87
CA SER A 135 10.82 10.49 -1.58
C SER A 135 11.12 9.53 -0.41
N GLY A 136 12.37 9.61 0.07
CA GLY A 136 12.74 9.55 1.49
C GLY A 136 12.16 8.44 2.39
N THR A 137 13.01 7.47 2.70
CA THR A 137 12.91 6.60 3.87
C THR A 137 12.65 7.42 5.15
N ARG A 138 11.48 7.24 5.76
CA ARG A 138 11.27 7.33 7.22
C ARG A 138 10.48 6.10 7.65
N ASP A 139 11.19 4.98 7.74
CA ASP A 139 10.72 3.84 8.51
C ASP A 139 11.05 4.14 9.98
N SER A 140 10.08 4.75 10.68
CA SER A 140 10.13 4.86 12.14
C SER A 140 9.39 3.67 12.70
N SER A 141 10.14 2.61 12.96
CA SER A 141 9.91 1.70 14.07
C SER A 141 9.62 2.52 15.34
N ARG A 142 8.32 2.75 15.63
CA ARG A 142 7.75 3.18 16.92
C ARG A 142 6.22 3.19 16.81
N ILE A 143 5.60 2.03 17.04
CA ILE A 143 4.31 1.98 17.75
C ILE A 143 4.61 1.22 19.02
N GLY A 144 5.20 1.94 19.98
CA GLY A 144 5.23 1.52 21.37
C GLY A 144 3.84 1.71 21.96
N GLU A 145 3.41 0.69 22.68
CA GLU A 145 2.63 0.73 23.92
C GLU A 145 1.70 1.93 24.12
N VAL A 146 0.39 1.66 24.07
CA VAL A 146 -0.53 2.25 25.05
C VAL A 146 -1.34 1.10 25.63
N ARG A 147 -0.82 0.50 26.69
CA ARG A 147 -1.61 -0.19 27.70
C ARG A 147 -1.99 0.83 28.78
N ASP A 148 -3.23 0.69 29.23
CA ASP A 148 -3.75 1.10 30.54
C ASP A 148 -3.89 2.61 30.84
N ALA A 149 -5.12 3.12 30.71
CA ALA A 149 -5.67 4.17 31.57
C ALA A 149 -7.20 4.26 31.44
N VAL A 150 -7.94 3.31 32.03
CA VAL A 150 -9.30 3.55 32.55
C VAL A 150 -9.44 2.80 33.87
N ALA A 151 -9.10 3.49 34.96
CA ALA A 151 -9.56 3.20 36.31
C ALA A 151 -9.29 4.43 37.19
N ALA A 152 -10.25 5.34 37.25
CA ALA A 152 -10.55 6.22 38.38
C ALA A 152 -11.93 6.83 38.15
#